data_AF-A0A497MD97-F1
#
_entry.id   AF-A0A497MD97-F1
#
_cell.length_a   1.000
_cell.length_b   1.000
_cell.length_c   1.000
_cell.angle_alpha   90.00
_cell.angle_beta   90.00
_cell.angle_gamma   90.00
#
_symmetry.space_group_name_H-M   'P 1'
#
loop_
_entity.id
_entity.type
_entity.pdbx_description
1 polymer ?
#
loop_
_entity_poly.entity_id
_entity_poly.type
_entity_poly.pdbx_seq_one_letter_code
_entity_poly.pdbx_strand_id
1 'polypeptide(L)'
;MVSRMVLLVNPERCTGCRICEAACSLHREKTCSPTKARIHILRWEAEGLDIPMVCWQCEDAPCMAVCPVKAIYRNTKTGAILI
;
A
#
# COMPACT_ATOMS: atom_id res chain seq x y z
N MET A 1 -14.58 -12.05 16.80
CA MET A 1 -14.34 -12.75 15.52
C MET A 1 -13.53 -11.79 14.65
N VAL A 2 -12.25 -12.07 14.41
CA VAL A 2 -11.35 -11.18 13.64
C VAL A 2 -11.59 -11.45 12.16
N SER A 3 -12.02 -10.44 11.39
CA SER A 3 -12.20 -10.55 9.94
C SER A 3 -10.92 -10.09 9.26
N ARG A 4 -10.18 -11.04 8.66
CA ARG A 4 -8.89 -10.76 8.01
C ARG A 4 -9.15 -10.19 6.62
N MET A 5 -8.83 -8.91 6.43
CA MET A 5 -8.99 -8.22 5.14
C MET A 5 -7.75 -8.41 4.28
N VAL A 6 -7.94 -8.66 2.98
CA VAL A 6 -6.87 -8.83 1.99
C VAL A 6 -7.14 -7.90 0.81
N LEU A 7 -6.08 -7.27 0.31
CA LEU A 7 -6.11 -6.47 -0.91
C LEU A 7 -5.45 -7.27 -2.05
N LEU A 8 -6.22 -7.60 -3.09
CA LEU A 8 -5.72 -8.25 -4.29
C LEU A 8 -5.45 -7.22 -5.37
N VAL A 9 -4.25 -7.26 -5.96
CA VAL A 9 -3.83 -6.36 -7.03
C VAL A 9 -3.57 -7.19 -8.28
N ASN A 10 -4.23 -6.84 -9.39
CA ASN A 10 -3.95 -7.43 -10.71
C ASN A 10 -3.18 -6.41 -11.58
N PRO A 11 -1.86 -6.60 -11.80
CA PRO A 11 -1.04 -5.68 -12.57
C PRO A 11 -1.37 -5.68 -14.07
N GLU A 12 -1.87 -6.78 -14.64
CA GLU A 12 -2.20 -6.87 -16.08
C GLU A 12 -3.34 -5.93 -16.48
N ARG A 13 -4.15 -5.51 -15.51
CA ARG A 13 -5.26 -4.55 -15.72
C ARG A 13 -4.86 -3.11 -15.39
N CYS A 14 -3.64 -2.88 -14.93
CA CYS A 14 -3.16 -1.54 -14.62
C CYS A 14 -2.74 -0.82 -15.90
N THR A 15 -3.23 0.40 -16.08
CA THR A 15 -2.90 1.25 -17.24
C THR A 15 -1.95 2.40 -16.90
N GLY A 16 -1.42 2.42 -15.68
CA GLY A 16 -0.53 3.49 -15.24
C GLY A 16 -1.21 4.86 -15.03
N CYS A 17 -2.55 4.91 -14.89
CA CYS A 17 -3.30 6.18 -14.81
C CYS A 17 -3.08 7.00 -13.53
N ARG A 18 -2.44 6.43 -12.50
CA ARG A 18 -2.07 7.10 -11.22
C ARG A 18 -3.23 7.67 -10.39
N ILE A 19 -4.49 7.37 -10.75
CA ILE A 19 -5.67 7.81 -9.99
C ILE A 19 -5.64 7.27 -8.55
N CYS A 20 -5.13 6.06 -8.34
CA CYS A 20 -5.00 5.46 -7.01
C CYS A 20 -4.01 6.23 -6.11
N GLU A 21 -2.90 6.74 -6.67
CA GLU A 21 -1.94 7.58 -5.95
C GLU A 21 -2.61 8.89 -5.52
N ALA A 22 -3.27 9.57 -6.46
CA ALA A 22 -3.96 10.83 -6.21
C ALA A 22 -5.09 10.68 -5.18
N ALA A 23 -5.91 9.62 -5.27
CA ALA A 23 -6.97 9.34 -4.32
C ALA A 23 -6.41 9.06 -2.92
N CYS A 24 -5.30 8.32 -2.82
CA CYS A 24 -4.65 8.02 -1.55
C CYS A 24 -4.12 9.29 -0.87
N SER A 25 -3.35 10.10 -1.61
CA SER A 25 -2.77 11.34 -1.08
C SER A 25 -3.87 12.34 -0.71
N LEU A 26 -4.95 12.42 -1.50
CA LEU A 26 -6.08 13.30 -1.20
C LEU A 26 -6.79 12.86 0.07
N HIS A 27 -7.03 11.56 0.24
CA HIS A 27 -7.71 11.06 1.42
C HIS A 27 -6.89 11.29 2.70
N ARG A 28 -5.59 10.98 2.64
CA ARG A 28 -4.71 10.95 3.81
C ARG A 28 -4.06 12.28 4.14
N GLU A 29 -3.60 13.00 3.13
CA GLU A 29 -2.79 14.23 3.28
C GLU A 29 -3.52 15.48 2.77
N LYS A 30 -4.76 15.35 2.27
CA LYS A 30 -5.57 16.44 1.70
C LYS A 30 -4.89 17.17 0.53
N THR A 31 -3.99 16.48 -0.17
CA THR A 31 -3.26 17.03 -1.32
C THR A 31 -3.28 16.02 -2.48
N CYS A 32 -3.29 16.50 -3.72
CA CYS A 32 -3.19 15.66 -4.91
C CYS A 32 -1.73 15.47 -5.34
N SER A 33 -0.88 14.96 -4.43
CA SER A 33 0.54 14.75 -4.66
C SER A 33 0.89 13.26 -4.63
N PRO A 34 1.24 12.65 -5.78
CA PRO A 34 1.62 11.24 -5.85
C PRO A 34 2.77 10.84 -4.91
N THR A 35 3.72 11.74 -4.67
CA THR A 35 4.85 11.52 -3.74
C THR A 35 4.42 11.29 -2.30
N LYS A 36 3.23 11.78 -1.93
CA LYS A 36 2.66 11.62 -0.59
C LYS A 36 1.66 10.46 -0.49
N ALA A 37 1.43 9.74 -1.59
CA ALA A 37 0.60 8.55 -1.58
C ALA A 37 1.29 7.41 -0.82
N ARG A 38 0.50 6.45 -0.31
CA ARG A 38 0.99 5.20 0.29
C ARG A 38 0.95 4.01 -0.71
N ILE A 39 0.55 4.30 -1.95
CA ILE A 39 0.54 3.41 -3.10
C ILE A 39 1.34 4.11 -4.19
N HIS A 40 2.17 3.34 -4.90
CA HIS A 40 2.99 3.87 -5.98
C HIS A 40 2.93 2.99 -7.23
N ILE A 41 2.81 3.61 -8.40
CA ILE A 41 2.91 2.89 -9.67
C ILE A 41 4.37 2.81 -10.09
N LEU A 42 4.92 1.60 -10.09
CA LEU A 42 6.21 1.27 -10.67
C LEU A 42 6.02 0.99 -12.17
N ARG A 43 6.70 1.75 -13.02
CA ARG A 43 6.68 1.48 -14.47
C ARG A 43 7.86 0.58 -14.81
N TRP A 44 7.56 -0.59 -15.37
CA TRP A 44 8.55 -1.53 -15.87
C TRP A 44 8.62 -1.42 -17.39
N GLU A 45 9.49 -0.52 -17.87
CA GLU A 45 9.55 -0.16 -19.30
C GLU A 45 9.92 -1.34 -20.20
N ALA A 46 10.80 -2.24 -19.75
CA ALA A 46 11.27 -3.39 -20.54
C ALA A 46 10.15 -4.37 -20.90
N GLU A 47 9.07 -4.41 -20.11
CA GLU A 47 7.95 -5.33 -20.27
C GLU A 47 6.65 -4.58 -20.60
N GLY A 48 6.69 -3.24 -20.65
CA GLY A 48 5.51 -2.41 -20.87
C GLY A 48 4.45 -2.54 -19.78
N LEU A 49 4.85 -2.91 -18.54
CA LEU A 49 3.95 -3.17 -17.43
C LEU A 49 3.99 -2.04 -16.40
N ASP A 50 2.81 -1.64 -15.91
CA ASP A 50 2.67 -0.72 -14.78
C ASP A 50 2.21 -1.52 -13.54
N ILE A 51 3.02 -1.55 -12.49
CA ILE A 51 2.77 -2.37 -11.29
C ILE A 51 2.42 -1.44 -10.11
N PRO A 52 1.18 -1.49 -9.59
CA PRO A 52 0.81 -0.75 -8.40
C PRO A 52 1.36 -1.43 -7.14
N MET A 53 2.42 -0.84 -6.59
CA MET A 53 3.07 -1.26 -5.35
C MET A 53 2.34 -0.66 -4.14
N VAL A 54 1.92 -1.54 -3.22
CA VAL A 54 1.20 -1.21 -1.98
C VAL A 54 1.88 -1.86 -0.79
N CYS A 55 1.54 -1.42 0.43
CA CYS A 55 1.85 -2.23 1.62
C CYS A 55 1.03 -3.53 1.57
N TRP A 56 1.71 -4.66 1.50
CA TRP A 56 1.09 -5.99 1.37
C TRP A 56 0.40 -6.50 2.65
N GLN A 57 0.53 -5.77 3.76
CA GLN A 57 -0.07 -6.17 5.04
C GLN A 57 0.39 -7.57 5.47
N CYS A 58 1.70 -7.84 5.31
CA CYS A 58 2.32 -9.15 5.46
C CYS A 58 1.89 -9.84 6.76
N GLU A 59 1.76 -11.17 6.74
CA GLU A 59 1.55 -11.97 7.95
C GLU A 59 2.76 -11.91 8.87
N ASP A 60 3.93 -12.21 8.30
CA ASP A 60 5.22 -11.95 8.90
C ASP A 60 5.69 -10.56 8.47
N ALA A 61 5.59 -9.62 9.41
CA ALA A 61 5.87 -8.21 9.17
C ALA A 61 7.27 -7.83 9.68
N PRO A 62 8.34 -7.93 8.86
CA PRO A 62 9.70 -7.62 9.31
C PRO A 62 9.84 -6.16 9.72
N CYS A 63 9.10 -5.26 9.07
CA CYS A 63 9.04 -3.83 9.44
C CYS A 63 8.57 -3.62 10.89
N MET A 64 7.60 -4.43 11.36
CA MET A 64 7.12 -4.40 12.74
C MET A 64 8.16 -4.98 13.71
N ALA A 65 8.78 -6.09 13.33
CA ALA A 65 9.76 -6.79 14.17
C ALA A 65 11.03 -5.96 14.43
N VAL A 66 11.49 -5.18 13.43
CA VAL A 66 12.74 -4.39 13.53
C VAL A 66 12.54 -3.03 14.21
N CYS A 67 11.31 -2.55 14.39
CA CYS A 67 11.05 -1.20 14.90
C CYS A 67 11.41 -1.07 16.39
N PRO A 68 12.47 -0.31 16.76
CA PRO A 68 12.95 -0.26 18.15
C PRO A 68 11.95 0.43 19.09
N VAL A 69 11.21 1.42 18.57
CA VAL A 69 10.23 2.21 19.32
C VAL A 69 8.81 1.63 19.26
N LYS A 70 8.62 0.49 18.58
CA LYS A 70 7.31 -0.17 18.42
C LYS A 70 6.21 0.75 17.86
N ALA A 71 6.57 1.65 16.94
CA ALA A 71 5.61 2.52 16.27
C ALA A 71 4.66 1.76 15.34
N ILE A 72 5.10 0.61 14.83
CA ILE A 72 4.33 -0.23 13.91
C ILE A 72 3.59 -1.30 14.71
N TYR A 73 2.28 -1.48 14.48
CA TYR A 73 1.44 -2.44 15.20
C TYR A 73 0.34 -3.03 14.33
N ARG A 74 -0.22 -4.19 14.72
CA ARG A 74 -1.31 -4.86 14.00
C ARG A 74 -2.67 -4.47 14.57
N ASN A 75 -3.59 -4.09 13.70
CA ASN A 75 -4.97 -3.81 14.06
C ASN A 75 -5.72 -5.12 14.39
N THR A 76 -6.35 -5.18 15.56
CA THR A 76 -7.03 -6.38 16.06
C THR A 76 -8.34 -6.72 15.34
N LYS A 77 -8.96 -5.76 14.64
CA LYS A 77 -10.23 -5.96 13.93
C LYS A 77 -10.02 -6.41 12.49
N THR A 78 -9.07 -5.79 11.79
CA THR A 78 -8.86 -5.99 10.34
C THR A 78 -7.63 -6.82 10.00
N GLY A 79 -6.67 -6.93 10.93
CA GLY A 79 -5.37 -7.56 10.68
C GLY A 79 -4.35 -6.67 9.98
N ALA A 80 -4.68 -5.41 9.67
CA ALA A 80 -3.78 -4.48 8.99
C ALA A 80 -2.61 -4.03 9.89
N ILE A 81 -1.43 -3.90 9.30
CA ILE A 81 -0.24 -3.26 9.86
C ILE A 81 -0.40 -1.74 9.72
N LEU A 82 -0.34 -1.05 10.85
CA LEU A 82 -0.44 0.40 10.97
C LEU A 82 0.85 0.97 11.56
N ILE A 83 1.12 2.22 11.27
CA ILE A 83 2.22 3.04 11.83
C ILE A 83 1.66 4.41 12.22
#